data_AF-A0A9E7PRP8-F1
#
_entry.id   AF-A0A9E7PRP8-F1
#
_cell.length_a   1.000
_cell.length_b   1.000
_cell.length_c   1.000
_cell.angle_alpha   90.00
_cell.angle_beta   90.00
_cell.angle_gamma   90.00
#
_symmetry.space_group_name_H-M   'P 1'
#
loop_
_entity.id
_entity.type
_entity.pdbx_description
1 polymer ?
#
loop_
_entity_poly.entity_id
_entity_poly.type
_entity_poly.pdbx_seq_one_letter_code
_entity_poly.pdbx_strand_id
1 'polypeptide(L)' 'MTSKTVSLSEEAYDRLKKWKVNDAESFSDVILRVLPKIRTPEELRKAFDEFESSLSDKEADKMIEDIEEN' A
#
# COMPACT_ATOMS: atom_id res chain seq x y z
N MET A 1 2.30 15.57 19.21
CA MET A 1 1.81 15.21 17.88
C MET A 1 0.48 15.90 17.67
N THR A 2 0.39 16.80 16.69
CA THR A 2 -0.86 17.48 16.35
C THR A 2 -1.73 16.50 15.55
N SER A 3 -2.88 16.10 16.08
CA SER A 3 -3.82 15.23 15.39
C SER A 3 -4.77 16.06 14.52
N LYS A 4 -5.18 15.49 13.39
CA LYS A 4 -6.31 15.99 12.58
C LYS A 4 -7.36 14.88 12.51
N THR A 5 -8.62 15.25 12.64
CA THR A 5 -9.75 14.33 12.46
C THR A 5 -10.26 14.44 11.04
N VAL A 6 -10.50 13.30 10.40
CA VAL A 6 -11.16 13.21 9.09
C VAL A 6 -12.36 12.29 9.22
N SER A 7 -13.45 12.61 8.52
CA SER A 7 -14.62 11.73 8.43
C SER A 7 -14.47 10.84 7.21
N LEU A 8 -14.69 9.53 7.39
CA LEU A 8 -14.68 8.54 6.32
C LEU A 8 -16.09 7.94 6.18
N SER A 9 -16.45 7.52 4.97
CA SER A 9 -17.58 6.60 4.82
C SER A 9 -17.23 5.23 5.38
N GLU A 10 -18.25 4.44 5.74
CA GLU A 10 -18.07 3.06 6.23
C GLU A 10 -17.22 2.22 5.26
N GLU A 11 -17.55 2.28 3.97
CA GLU A 11 -16.79 1.55 2.94
C GLU A 11 -15.31 1.97 2.88
N ALA A 12 -15.02 3.27 2.98
CA ALA A 12 -13.65 3.76 2.98
C ALA A 12 -12.87 3.30 4.23
N TYR A 13 -13.53 3.29 5.39
CA TYR A 13 -12.95 2.79 6.63
C TYR A 13 -12.62 1.29 6.53
N ASP A 14 -13.55 0.47 6.03
CA ASP A 14 -13.36 -0.97 5.89
C ASP A 14 -12.22 -1.30 4.92
N ARG A 15 -12.13 -0.57 3.80
CA ARG A 15 -11.02 -0.71 2.85
C ARG A 15 -9.68 -0.36 3.49
N LEU A 16 -9.62 0.75 4.21
CA LEU A 16 -8.39 1.18 4.89
C LEU A 16 -7.97 0.20 5.99
N LYS A 17 -8.93 -0.38 6.72
CA LYS A 17 -8.68 -1.40 7.74
C LYS A 17 -8.03 -2.66 7.16
N LYS A 18 -8.45 -3.10 5.97
CA LYS A 18 -7.86 -4.28 5.29
C LYS A 18 -6.39 -4.10 4.91
N TRP A 19 -5.90 -2.85 4.85
CA TRP A 19 -4.53 -2.56 4.48
C TRP A 19 -3.56 -2.59 5.67
N LYS A 20 -4.07 -2.75 6.90
CA LYS A 20 -3.24 -2.95 8.07
C LYS A 20 -2.55 -4.32 7.99
N VAL A 21 -1.25 -4.34 8.25
CA VAL A 21 -0.46 -5.58 8.37
C VAL A 21 -0.81 -6.32 9.67
N ASN A 22 -1.16 -5.59 10.72
CA ASN A 22 -1.58 -6.12 12.01
C ASN A 22 -2.44 -5.11 12.78
N ASP A 23 -3.06 -5.54 13.88
CA ASP A 23 -3.94 -4.69 14.69
C ASP A 23 -3.21 -3.54 15.42
N ALA A 24 -1.89 -3.65 15.61
CA ALA A 24 -1.08 -2.63 16.25
C ALA A 24 -0.68 -1.48 15.30
N GLU A 25 -0.73 -1.68 13.97
CA GLU A 25 -0.43 -0.63 12.99
C GLU A 25 -1.47 0.49 13.05
N SER A 26 -1.02 1.75 13.08
CA SER A 26 -1.95 2.88 13.06
C SER A 26 -2.39 3.20 11.64
N PHE A 27 -3.57 3.84 11.50
CA PHE A 27 -4.01 4.30 10.17
C PHE A 27 -3.10 5.38 9.58
N SER A 28 -2.40 6.15 10.42
CA SER A 28 -1.39 7.10 9.95
C SER A 28 -0.20 6.39 9.31
N ASP A 29 0.22 5.25 9.85
CA ASP A 29 1.31 4.45 9.28
C ASP A 29 0.90 3.85 7.93
N VAL A 30 -0.32 3.31 7.84
CA VAL A 30 -0.88 2.83 6.56
C VAL A 30 -0.90 3.94 5.52
N ILE A 31 -1.37 5.14 5.89
CA ILE A 31 -1.40 6.29 4.99
C ILE A 31 0.00 6.65 4.51
N LEU A 32 0.99 6.72 5.41
CA LEU A 32 2.36 7.09 5.03
C LEU A 32 3.07 6.01 4.19
N ARG A 33 2.70 4.74 4.40
CA ARG A 33 3.24 3.60 3.64
C ARG A 33 2.66 3.54 2.23
N VAL A 34 1.38 3.82 2.06
CA VAL A 34 0.71 3.67 0.76
C VAL A 34 0.59 4.96 -0.02
N LEU A 35 0.36 6.10 0.65
CA LEU A 35 0.33 7.38 -0.03
C LEU A 35 1.76 7.91 -0.14
N PRO A 36 2.27 8.06 -1.37
CA PRO A 36 3.61 8.57 -1.56
C PRO A 36 3.65 10.05 -1.15
N LYS A 37 4.79 10.49 -0.61
CA LYS A 37 5.01 11.87 -0.16
C LYS A 37 5.24 12.79 -1.36
N ILE A 38 4.20 13.04 -2.13
CA ILE A 38 4.32 13.63 -3.45
C ILE A 38 3.60 14.96 -3.55
N ARG A 39 4.25 15.92 -4.22
CA ARG A 39 3.75 17.29 -4.35
C ARG A 39 3.16 17.56 -5.73
N THR A 40 3.57 16.82 -6.77
CA THR A 40 3.06 17.03 -8.13
C THR A 40 2.45 15.76 -8.76
N PRO A 41 1.50 15.90 -9.70
CA PRO A 41 0.91 14.75 -10.41
C PRO A 41 1.93 13.89 -11.17
N GLU A 42 3.00 14.50 -11.70
CA GLU A 42 4.06 13.79 -12.44
C GLU A 42 4.88 12.88 -11.53
N GLU A 43 5.24 13.39 -10.34
CA GLU A 43 5.87 12.59 -9.30
C GLU A 43 4.96 11.42 -8.92
N LEU A 44 3.64 11.66 -8.82
CA LEU A 44 2.66 10.67 -8.37
C LEU A 44 2.61 9.49 -9.33
N ARG A 45 2.55 9.79 -10.63
CA ARG A 45 2.56 8.80 -11.68
C ARG A 45 3.83 7.94 -11.63
N LYS A 46 5.00 8.58 -11.48
CA LYS A 46 6.27 7.85 -11.39
C LYS A 46 6.31 6.89 -10.19
N ALA A 47 5.80 7.30 -9.03
CA ALA A 47 5.76 6.43 -7.86
C ALA A 47 4.79 5.24 -8.00
N PHE A 48 3.69 5.40 -8.74
CA PHE A 48 2.81 4.28 -9.07
C PHE A 48 3.47 3.30 -10.04
N ASP A 49 4.17 3.79 -11.07
CA ASP A 49 4.91 2.94 -12.01
C ASP A 49 6.03 2.13 -11.29
N GLU A 50 6.71 2.73 -10.30
CA GLU A 50 7.69 2.06 -9.45
C GLU A 50 7.04 1.06 -8.46
N PHE A 51 5.82 1.33 -8.00
CA PHE A 51 5.08 0.41 -7.13
C PHE A 51 4.61 -0.85 -7.87
N GLU A 52 4.08 -0.73 -9.09
CA GLU A 52 3.65 -1.88 -9.90
C GLU A 52 4.84 -2.77 -10.31
N SER A 53 6.00 -2.19 -10.63
CA SER A 53 7.21 -2.97 -10.96
C SER A 53 7.83 -3.73 -9.79
N SER A 54 7.44 -3.40 -8.55
CA SER A 54 7.90 -4.15 -7.37
C SER A 54 7.19 -5.51 -7.18
N LEU A 55 6.02 -5.70 -7.83
CA LEU A 55 5.22 -6.93 -7.74
C LEU A 55 5.40 -7.85 -8.97
N SER A 56 5.96 -7.38 -10.10
CA SER A 56 5.87 -8.17 -11.35
C SER A 56 6.93 -9.25 -11.52
N ASP A 57 8.16 -9.05 -11.06
CA ASP A 57 9.26 -9.93 -11.48
C ASP A 57 9.64 -10.91 -10.36
N LYS A 58 9.88 -10.43 -9.14
CA LYS A 58 10.35 -11.27 -8.04
C LYS A 58 9.29 -12.15 -7.41
N GLU A 59 8.02 -11.71 -7.43
CA GLU A 59 6.91 -12.50 -6.89
C GLU A 59 6.40 -13.52 -7.90
N ALA A 60 6.50 -13.22 -9.20
CA ALA A 60 6.19 -14.17 -10.27
C ALA A 60 7.20 -15.33 -10.31
N ASP A 61 8.50 -15.04 -10.21
CA ASP A 61 9.54 -16.08 -10.18
C ASP A 61 9.37 -17.02 -8.99
N LYS A 62 9.02 -16.48 -7.81
CA LYS A 62 8.80 -17.28 -6.60
C LYS A 62 7.56 -18.17 -6.70
N MET A 63 6.49 -17.72 -7.38
CA MET A 63 5.32 -18.55 -7.65
C MET A 63 5.60 -19.70 -8.63
N ILE A 64 6.55 -19.54 -9.54
CA ILE A 64 6.97 -20.61 -10.45
C ILE A 64 7.77 -21.68 -9.69
N GLU A 65 8.71 -21.28 -8.83
CA GLU A 65 9.48 -22.22 -7.98
C GLU A 65 8.56 -23.09 -7.09
N ASP A 66 7.56 -22.47 -6.44
CA ASP A 66 6.64 -23.18 -5.53
C ASP A 66 5.74 -24.22 -6.26
N ILE A 67 5.59 -24.12 -7.58
CA ILE A 67 4.82 -25.07 -8.41
C ILE A 67 5.72 -26.22 -8.90
N GLU A 68 7.01 -25.99 -9.13
CA GLU A 68 7.94 -27.01 -9.63
C GLU A 68 8.44 -27.97 -8.53
N GLU A 69 8.40 -27.58 -7.26
CA GLU A 69 8.83 -28.42 -6.12
C GLU A 69 7.74 -29.36 -5.56
N ASN A 70 6.56 -29.47 -6.20
CA ASN A 70 5.43 -30.30 -5.72
C ASN A 70 4.98 -31.37 -6.73
#